data_AF-A0A7X8RFA5-F1
#
_entry.id   AF-A0A7X8RFA5-F1
#
_cell.length_a   1.000
_cell.length_b   1.000
_cell.length_c   1.000
_cell.angle_alpha   90.00
_cell.angle_beta   90.00
_cell.angle_gamma   90.00
#
_symmetry.space_group_name_H-M   'P 1'
#
loop_
_entity.id
_entity.type
_entity.pdbx_description
1 polymer ?
#
loop_
_entity_poly.entity_id
_entity_poly.type
_entity_poly.pdbx_seq_one_letter_code
_entity_poly.pdbx_strand_id
1 'polypeptide(L)'
;MNLLKKKIVFVVIFIIIIVSAVYYNYNIYQKKDISYVIEQKLTKGFFNKYKLNSISSTELKYSDEVLAIVTVTGMSKDSKTSLVVYKVLLEKRSNGSWKVKEIYSAK
;
A
#
# COMPACT_ATOMS: atom_id res chain seq x y z
N MET A 1 6.45 -13.45 41.25
CA MET A 1 6.83 -13.82 39.86
C MET A 1 8.34 -14.06 39.80
N ASN A 2 8.79 -15.31 39.55
CA ASN A 2 10.20 -15.71 39.59
C ASN A 2 11.09 -14.84 38.66
N LEU A 3 12.32 -14.55 39.09
CA LEU A 3 13.31 -13.77 38.33
C LEU A 3 13.52 -14.28 36.89
N LEU A 4 13.52 -15.60 36.71
CA LEU A 4 13.59 -16.24 35.38
C LEU A 4 12.39 -15.87 34.49
N LYS A 5 11.17 -15.84 35.04
CA LYS A 5 9.96 -15.44 34.30
C LYS A 5 10.01 -13.96 33.89
N LYS A 6 10.56 -13.08 34.74
CA LYS A 6 10.75 -11.66 34.42
C LYS A 6 11.76 -11.45 33.27
N LYS A 7 12.87 -12.20 33.27
CA LYS A 7 13.88 -12.14 32.19
C LYS A 7 13.31 -12.62 30.85
N ILE A 8 12.53 -13.70 30.85
CA ILE A 8 11.88 -14.22 29.62
C ILE A 8 10.90 -13.20 29.05
N VAL A 9 10.05 -12.59 29.88
CA VAL A 9 9.11 -11.55 29.43
C VAL A 9 9.84 -10.37 28.81
N PHE A 10 10.94 -9.92 29.41
CA PHE A 10 11.76 -8.84 28.85
C PHE A 10 12.34 -9.20 27.48
N VAL A 11 12.88 -10.41 27.31
CA VAL A 11 13.40 -10.89 26.02
C VAL A 11 12.30 -10.93 24.96
N VAL A 12 11.11 -11.42 25.29
CA VAL A 12 9.98 -11.46 24.36
C VAL A 12 9.57 -10.06 23.92
N ILE A 13 9.47 -9.11 24.86
CA ILE A 13 9.15 -7.71 24.53
C ILE A 13 10.24 -7.12 23.62
N PHE A 14 11.50 -7.39 23.90
CA PHE A 14 12.62 -6.89 23.09
C PHE A 14 12.57 -7.43 21.66
N ILE A 15 12.28 -8.73 21.50
CA ILE A 15 12.08 -9.35 20.17
C ILE A 15 10.91 -8.69 19.43
N ILE A 16 9.78 -8.45 20.10
CA ILE A 16 8.61 -7.79 19.49
C ILE A 16 8.98 -6.39 18.99
N ILE A 17 9.75 -5.63 19.76
CA ILE A 17 10.21 -4.29 19.36
C ILE A 17 11.08 -4.36 18.11
N ILE A 18 12.05 -5.29 18.07
CA ILE A 18 12.94 -5.46 16.91
C ILE A 18 12.13 -5.84 15.66
N VAL A 19 11.26 -6.85 15.77
CA VAL A 19 10.43 -7.30 14.64
C VAL A 19 9.54 -6.16 14.14
N SER A 20 8.94 -5.40 15.05
CA SER A 20 8.09 -4.25 14.70
C SER A 20 8.88 -3.16 13.97
N ALA A 21 10.10 -2.85 14.41
CA ALA A 21 10.97 -1.86 13.76
C ALA A 21 11.39 -2.30 12.36
N VAL A 22 11.78 -3.58 12.19
CA VAL A 22 12.13 -4.14 10.87
C VAL A 22 10.93 -4.10 9.94
N TYR A 23 9.76 -4.55 10.41
CA TYR A 23 8.52 -4.54 9.63
C TYR A 23 8.11 -3.12 9.22
N TYR A 24 8.26 -2.14 10.11
CA TYR A 24 7.98 -0.74 9.81
C TYR A 24 8.88 -0.20 8.69
N ASN A 25 10.19 -0.43 8.79
CA ASN A 25 11.16 -0.01 7.77
C ASN A 25 10.91 -0.69 6.42
N TYR A 26 10.63 -1.99 6.42
CA TYR A 26 10.28 -2.73 5.22
C TYR A 26 9.02 -2.16 4.54
N ASN A 27 7.98 -1.86 5.31
CA ASN A 27 6.77 -1.25 4.77
C ASN A 27 7.01 0.15 4.21
N ILE A 28 7.85 0.97 4.84
CA ILE A 28 8.21 2.28 4.29
C ILE A 28 8.96 2.12 2.97
N TYR A 29 9.91 1.19 2.92
CA TYR A 29 10.70 0.92 1.73
C TYR A 29 9.80 0.49 0.57
N GLN A 30 8.89 -0.45 0.81
CA GLN A 30 7.94 -0.91 -0.21
C GLN A 30 7.02 0.21 -0.70
N LYS A 31 6.63 1.14 0.18
CA LYS A 31 5.83 2.31 -0.21
C LYS A 31 6.58 3.32 -1.10
N LYS A 32 7.88 3.15 -1.33
CA LYS A 32 8.62 3.94 -2.34
C LYS A 32 8.36 3.47 -3.77
N ASP A 33 7.83 2.25 -3.94
CA ASP A 33 7.36 1.75 -5.23
C ASP A 33 5.90 2.14 -5.45
N ILE A 34 5.65 2.86 -6.54
CA ILE A 34 4.31 3.31 -6.95
C ILE A 34 3.39 2.11 -7.17
N SER A 35 3.89 1.05 -7.82
CA SER A 35 3.11 -0.16 -8.14
C SER A 35 2.63 -0.85 -6.88
N TYR A 36 3.51 -0.98 -5.89
CA TYR A 36 3.17 -1.54 -4.58
C TYR A 36 2.07 -0.73 -3.87
N VAL A 37 2.19 0.60 -3.86
CA VAL A 37 1.21 1.49 -3.22
C VAL A 37 -0.16 1.39 -3.88
N ILE A 38 -0.19 1.32 -5.21
CA ILE A 38 -1.41 1.14 -5.99
C ILE A 38 -2.04 -0.22 -5.68
N GLU A 39 -1.26 -1.30 -5.74
CA GLU A 39 -1.75 -2.65 -5.48
C GLU A 39 -2.34 -2.76 -4.08
N GLN A 40 -1.62 -2.28 -3.07
CA GLN A 40 -2.10 -2.30 -1.68
C GLN A 40 -3.41 -1.51 -1.52
N LYS A 41 -3.49 -0.32 -2.11
CA LYS A 41 -4.68 0.53 -1.98
C LYS A 41 -5.89 -0.07 -2.70
N LEU A 42 -5.71 -0.56 -3.93
CA LEU A 42 -6.80 -1.03 -4.78
C LEU A 42 -7.22 -2.47 -4.49
N THR A 43 -6.35 -3.34 -3.98
CA THR A 43 -6.71 -4.76 -3.76
C THR A 43 -6.84 -5.13 -2.28
N LYS A 44 -6.01 -4.57 -1.40
CA LYS A 44 -5.93 -5.01 0.01
C LYS A 44 -6.64 -4.06 0.98
N GLY A 45 -6.89 -2.81 0.60
CA GLY A 45 -7.62 -1.84 1.42
C GLY A 45 -8.99 -2.33 1.92
N PHE A 46 -9.29 -2.07 3.19
CA PHE A 46 -10.62 -2.24 3.79
C PHE A 46 -11.52 -1.06 3.40
N PHE A 47 -12.82 -1.31 3.18
CA PHE A 47 -13.84 -0.30 2.83
C PHE A 47 -13.47 0.62 1.65
N ASN A 48 -12.73 0.11 0.66
CA ASN A 48 -12.41 0.86 -0.54
C ASN A 48 -13.51 0.65 -1.59
N LYS A 49 -14.19 1.73 -2.00
CA LYS A 49 -15.19 1.69 -3.09
C LYS A 49 -14.57 1.44 -4.48
N TYR A 50 -13.27 1.67 -4.62
CA TYR A 50 -12.49 1.40 -5.85
C TYR A 50 -11.75 0.07 -5.78
N LYS A 51 -12.28 -0.90 -5.00
CA LYS A 51 -11.58 -2.15 -4.77
C LYS A 51 -11.60 -3.02 -6.01
N LEU A 52 -10.42 -3.43 -6.45
CA LEU A 52 -10.21 -4.37 -7.53
C LEU A 52 -9.97 -5.78 -6.94
N ASN A 53 -10.53 -6.79 -7.59
CA ASN A 53 -10.23 -8.19 -7.30
C ASN A 53 -8.82 -8.55 -7.82
N SER A 54 -8.47 -8.03 -8.99
CA SER A 54 -7.12 -8.13 -9.57
C SER A 54 -6.83 -6.91 -10.45
N ILE A 55 -5.53 -6.61 -10.59
CA ILE A 55 -5.02 -5.59 -11.51
C ILE A 55 -4.55 -6.32 -12.77
N SER A 56 -5.02 -5.86 -13.93
CA SER A 56 -4.64 -6.38 -15.24
C SER A 56 -3.47 -5.60 -15.84
N SER A 57 -3.48 -4.26 -15.71
CA SER A 57 -2.38 -3.41 -16.16
C SER A 57 -2.25 -2.14 -15.32
N THR A 58 -1.04 -1.57 -15.32
CA THR A 58 -0.70 -0.32 -14.64
C THR A 58 0.19 0.48 -15.58
N GLU A 59 -0.24 1.68 -15.94
CA GLU A 59 0.46 2.56 -16.89
C GLU A 59 0.73 3.91 -16.26
N LEU A 60 2.00 4.26 -16.09
CA LEU A 60 2.41 5.60 -15.65
C LEU A 60 2.15 6.61 -16.77
N LYS A 61 1.28 7.59 -16.53
CA LYS A 61 0.97 8.66 -17.49
C LYS A 61 1.77 9.93 -17.24
N TYR A 62 2.09 10.18 -15.98
CA TYR A 62 2.87 11.33 -15.56
C TYR A 62 3.61 11.03 -14.26
N SER A 63 4.82 11.54 -14.12
CA SER A 63 5.53 11.58 -12.84
C SER A 63 6.48 12.76 -12.81
N ASP A 64 6.52 13.44 -11.69
CA ASP A 64 7.59 14.37 -11.32
C ASP A 64 8.11 14.01 -9.92
N GLU A 65 8.78 14.96 -9.24
CA GLU A 65 9.33 14.77 -7.90
C GLU A 65 8.28 14.69 -6.79
N VAL A 66 7.07 15.22 -7.02
CA VAL A 66 6.01 15.42 -6.02
C VAL A 66 4.76 14.61 -6.32
N LEU A 67 4.38 14.47 -7.58
CA LEU A 67 3.14 13.89 -8.05
C LEU A 67 3.39 12.82 -9.10
N ALA A 68 2.50 11.83 -9.12
CA ALA A 68 2.43 10.86 -10.20
C ALA A 68 0.97 10.55 -10.55
N ILE A 69 0.69 10.35 -11.84
CA ILE A 69 -0.62 9.94 -12.34
C ILE A 69 -0.45 8.60 -13.03
N VAL A 70 -1.22 7.62 -12.56
CA VAL A 70 -1.16 6.25 -13.07
C VAL A 70 -2.55 5.82 -13.49
N THR A 71 -2.66 5.26 -14.69
CA THR A 71 -3.87 4.56 -15.13
C THR A 71 -3.76 3.10 -14.72
N VAL A 72 -4.79 2.58 -14.06
CA VAL A 72 -4.86 1.19 -13.59
C VAL A 72 -6.11 0.56 -14.18
N THR A 73 -5.93 -0.58 -14.83
CA THR A 73 -7.03 -1.38 -15.37
C THR A 73 -7.12 -2.67 -14.57
N GLY A 74 -8.32 -3.07 -14.16
CA GLY A 74 -8.52 -4.31 -13.43
C GLY A 74 -9.97 -4.72 -13.28
N MET A 75 -10.19 -5.86 -12.64
CA MET A 75 -11.54 -6.38 -12.41
C MET A 75 -12.13 -5.78 -11.13
N SER A 76 -13.29 -5.15 -11.25
CA SER A 76 -14.00 -4.61 -10.09
C SER A 76 -14.40 -5.73 -9.12
N LYS A 77 -14.30 -5.48 -7.81
CA LYS A 77 -14.78 -6.42 -6.79
C LYS A 77 -16.31 -6.56 -6.82
N ASP A 78 -17.02 -5.48 -7.11
CA ASP A 78 -18.48 -5.41 -6.98
C ASP A 78 -19.21 -5.99 -8.20
N SER A 79 -18.55 -6.02 -9.36
CA SER A 79 -19.08 -6.66 -10.56
C SER A 79 -18.07 -7.67 -11.09
N LYS A 80 -18.37 -8.97 -10.93
CA LYS A 80 -17.48 -10.09 -11.29
C LYS A 80 -17.03 -10.12 -12.76
N THR A 81 -17.60 -9.28 -13.62
CA THR A 81 -17.39 -9.34 -15.08
C THR A 81 -16.99 -8.00 -15.71
N SER A 82 -16.91 -6.89 -14.96
CA SER A 82 -16.54 -5.61 -15.57
C SER A 82 -15.08 -5.26 -15.32
N LEU A 83 -14.35 -5.07 -16.42
CA LEU A 83 -13.08 -4.35 -16.42
C LEU A 83 -13.38 -2.87 -16.14
N VAL A 84 -12.70 -2.32 -15.16
CA VAL A 84 -12.78 -0.90 -14.82
C VAL A 84 -11.41 -0.27 -14.96
N VAL A 85 -11.40 0.99 -15.37
CA VAL A 85 -10.18 1.79 -15.52
C VAL A 85 -10.23 2.91 -14.50
N TYR A 86 -9.17 3.03 -13.72
CA TYR A 86 -8.99 4.09 -12.73
C TYR A 86 -7.80 4.96 -13.07
N LYS A 87 -7.95 6.27 -12.91
CA LYS A 87 -6.81 7.21 -12.82
C LYS A 87 -6.51 7.44 -11.35
N VAL A 88 -5.28 7.14 -10.95
CA VAL A 88 -4.80 7.26 -9.57
C VAL A 88 -3.81 8.41 -9.51
N LEU A 89 -4.13 9.41 -8.71
CA LEU A 89 -3.21 10.50 -8.36
C LEU A 89 -2.45 10.11 -7.10
N LEU A 90 -1.12 10.12 -7.19
CA LEU A 90 -0.20 9.86 -6.09
C LEU A 90 0.58 11.12 -5.74
N GLU A 91 0.94 11.24 -4.47
CA GLU A 91 1.79 12.29 -3.94
C GLU A 91 2.97 11.65 -3.19
N LYS A 92 4.18 12.15 -3.45
CA LYS A 92 5.41 11.73 -2.80
C LYS A 92 5.55 12.49 -1.47
N ARG A 93 5.82 11.74 -0.41
CA ARG A 93 6.10 12.30 0.91
C ARG A 93 7.58 12.66 1.03
N SER A 94 7.90 13.46 2.04
CA SER A 94 9.28 13.86 2.38
C SER A 94 10.23 12.68 2.61
N ASN A 95 9.73 11.54 3.10
CA ASN A 95 10.52 10.32 3.28
C ASN A 95 10.69 9.48 1.99
N GLY A 96 10.25 10.01 0.84
CA GLY A 96 10.32 9.38 -0.48
C GLY A 96 9.25 8.32 -0.75
N SER A 97 8.33 8.07 0.19
CA SER A 97 7.22 7.13 -0.01
C SER A 97 6.06 7.78 -0.76
N TRP A 98 5.38 6.99 -1.59
CA TRP A 98 4.18 7.41 -2.29
C TRP A 98 2.93 7.18 -1.45
N LYS A 99 1.93 8.04 -1.65
CA LYS A 99 0.60 7.91 -1.08
C LYS A 99 -0.43 8.19 -2.16
N VAL A 100 -1.45 7.35 -2.28
CA VAL A 100 -2.62 7.66 -3.10
C VAL A 100 -3.36 8.85 -2.49
N LYS A 101 -3.50 9.91 -3.29
CA LYS A 101 -4.25 11.12 -2.95
C LYS A 101 -5.70 10.97 -3.37
N GLU A 102 -5.93 10.68 -4.65
CA GLU A 102 -7.27 10.57 -5.24
C GLU A 102 -7.34 9.45 -6.29
N ILE A 103 -8.55 8.93 -6.50
CA ILE A 103 -8.85 7.91 -7.50
C ILE A 103 -10.10 8.34 -8.28
N TYR A 104 -9.98 8.37 -9.60
CA TYR A 104 -11.06 8.73 -10.52
C TYR A 104 -11.43 7.53 -11.39
N SER A 105 -12.72 7.34 -11.64
CA SER A 105 -13.15 6.42 -12.70
C SER A 105 -12.85 7.05 -14.04
N ALA A 106 -12.02 6.40 -14.85
CA ALA A 106 -11.97 6.69 -16.27
C ALA A 106 -13.14 5.92 -16.89
N LYS A 107 -14.16 6.64 -17.34
CA LYS A 107 -15.21 6.08 -18.19
C LYS A 107 -14.63 5.72 -19.54
#